data_AF-A0A957CEE0-F1
#
_entry.id   AF-A0A957CEE0-F1
#
_cell.length_a   1.000
_cell.length_b   1.000
_cell.length_c   1.000
_cell.angle_alpha   90.00
_cell.angle_beta   90.00
_cell.angle_gamma   90.00
#
_symmetry.space_group_name_H-M   'P 1'
#
loop_
_entity.id
_entity.type
_entity.pdbx_description
1 polymer ?
#
loop_
_entity_poly.entity_id
_entity_poly.type
_entity_poly.pdbx_seq_one_letter_code
_entity_poly.pdbx_strand_id
1 'polypeptide(L)'
;TLAEHQAIRASGWDGRILPTFRPDAVVNIDAPGWAAQIDLLSERAGIDVVDYASYIAALENRRAFFKSLGATATDHAAVSAYTGALTPTEAEAIFQRARRGQAGADDAARFTGHMLMEMARMSVEDGLVMQLHVGSLRNHNEDVFVRFGPDMGADIPVTAEFTRNLRPLLNRFGADPNFTLVLFNLDETTYARELAPLAGHYPA
;
A
#
# COMPACT_ATOMS: atom_id res chain seq x y z
N THR A 1 12.23 10.58 3.32
CA THR A 1 12.27 12.04 3.03
C THR A 1 12.08 12.22 1.53
N LEU A 2 11.97 13.45 1.01
CA LEU A 2 11.94 13.74 -0.44
C LEU A 2 12.93 14.86 -0.79
N ALA A 3 14.07 14.90 -0.10
CA ALA A 3 15.04 15.99 -0.18
C ALA A 3 15.65 16.11 -1.58
N GLU A 4 15.87 14.98 -2.25
CA GLU A 4 16.44 14.90 -3.60
C GLU A 4 15.45 15.44 -4.64
N HIS A 5 14.15 15.13 -4.50
CA HIS A 5 13.10 15.70 -5.35
C HIS A 5 13.02 17.23 -5.19
N GLN A 6 13.13 17.72 -3.96
CA GLN A 6 13.17 19.16 -3.67
C GLN A 6 14.43 19.81 -4.26
N ALA A 7 15.59 19.18 -4.12
CA ALA A 7 16.85 19.67 -4.65
C ALA A 7 16.84 19.75 -6.19
N ILE A 8 16.34 18.71 -6.86
CA ILE A 8 16.18 18.69 -8.32
C ILE A 8 15.26 19.82 -8.77
N ARG A 9 14.10 19.98 -8.13
CA ARG A 9 13.15 21.07 -8.44
C ARG A 9 13.75 22.46 -8.22
N ALA A 10 14.66 22.61 -7.26
CA ALA A 10 15.35 23.86 -6.97
C ALA A 10 16.59 24.11 -7.85
N SER A 11 17.04 23.13 -8.65
CA SER A 11 18.31 23.19 -9.38
C SER A 11 18.28 24.06 -10.65
N GLY A 12 17.09 24.41 -11.15
CA GLY A 12 16.92 25.09 -12.44
C GLY A 12 16.99 24.16 -13.66
N TRP A 13 17.11 22.84 -13.47
CA TRP A 13 16.97 21.85 -14.53
C TRP A 13 15.49 21.59 -14.86
N ASP A 14 15.13 21.59 -16.15
CA ASP A 14 13.73 21.43 -16.61
C ASP A 14 13.22 19.98 -16.63
N GLY A 15 14.01 19.03 -16.13
CA GLY A 15 13.60 17.64 -16.06
C GLY A 15 12.51 17.40 -15.02
N ARG A 16 11.52 16.58 -15.40
CA ARG A 16 10.36 16.28 -14.55
C ARG A 16 10.56 14.96 -13.80
N ILE A 17 11.03 15.04 -12.56
CA ILE A 17 11.17 13.91 -11.64
C ILE A 17 10.13 14.04 -10.53
N LEU A 18 9.20 13.09 -10.46
CA LEU A 18 8.07 13.12 -9.52
C LEU A 18 8.12 11.92 -8.57
N PRO A 19 7.73 12.11 -7.29
CA PRO A 19 7.64 11.00 -6.36
C PRO A 19 6.33 10.20 -6.55
N THR A 20 6.35 8.93 -6.17
CA THR A 20 5.16 8.06 -6.02
C THR A 20 5.07 7.59 -4.58
N PHE A 21 3.89 7.65 -3.97
CA PHE A 21 3.72 7.28 -2.56
C PHE A 21 3.58 5.76 -2.40
N ARG A 22 4.59 5.11 -1.84
CA ARG A 22 4.60 3.66 -1.60
C ARG A 22 4.68 3.34 -0.10
N PRO A 23 3.56 3.02 0.57
CA PRO A 23 3.51 2.87 2.03
C PRO A 23 3.70 1.43 2.53
N ASP A 24 4.17 0.49 1.71
CA ASP A 24 4.28 -0.94 2.07
C ASP A 24 4.94 -1.17 3.44
N ALA A 25 6.04 -0.47 3.73
CA ALA A 25 6.80 -0.61 4.99
C ALA A 25 6.02 -0.19 6.25
N VAL A 26 4.94 0.58 6.10
CA VAL A 26 4.07 1.04 7.19
C VAL A 26 2.65 0.46 7.11
N VAL A 27 2.33 -0.29 6.06
CA VAL A 27 1.02 -0.95 5.86
C VAL A 27 1.09 -2.45 6.14
N ASN A 28 2.16 -3.11 5.70
CA ASN A 28 2.34 -4.56 5.86
C ASN A 28 2.93 -4.82 7.26
N ILE A 29 2.07 -5.14 8.23
CA ILE A 29 2.47 -5.26 9.65
C ILE A 29 3.41 -6.44 9.94
N ASP A 30 3.51 -7.38 9.00
CA ASP A 30 4.45 -8.50 9.00
C ASP A 30 5.82 -8.15 8.38
N ALA A 31 5.97 -6.93 7.84
CA ALA A 31 7.24 -6.46 7.33
C ALA A 31 8.30 -6.37 8.45
N PRO A 32 9.54 -6.83 8.21
CA PRO A 32 10.63 -6.68 9.16
C PRO A 32 10.81 -5.22 9.58
N GLY A 33 10.83 -4.96 10.89
CA GLY A 33 11.03 -3.62 11.43
C GLY A 33 9.83 -2.68 11.31
N TRP A 34 8.62 -3.19 11.04
CA TRP A 34 7.40 -2.38 10.89
C TRP A 34 7.20 -1.38 12.04
N ALA A 35 7.40 -1.78 13.30
CA ALA A 35 7.26 -0.87 14.45
C ALA A 35 8.22 0.35 14.36
N ALA A 36 9.47 0.14 13.97
CA ALA A 36 10.42 1.23 13.76
C ALA A 36 10.03 2.12 12.56
N GLN A 37 9.40 1.54 11.54
CA GLN A 37 8.86 2.32 10.42
C GLN A 37 7.68 3.20 10.83
N ILE A 38 6.85 2.76 11.79
CA ILE A 38 5.79 3.61 12.37
C ILE A 38 6.39 4.76 13.16
N ASP A 39 7.47 4.53 13.92
CA ASP A 39 8.15 5.61 14.65
C ASP A 39 8.75 6.64 13.68
N LEU A 40 9.34 6.18 12.57
CA LEU A 40 9.81 7.05 11.49
C LEU A 40 8.65 7.80 10.82
N LEU A 41 7.52 7.15 10.56
CA LEU A 41 6.33 7.80 10.01
C LEU A 41 5.86 8.94 10.93
N SER A 42 5.80 8.69 12.24
CA SER A 42 5.46 9.67 13.26
C SER A 42 6.39 10.89 13.20
N GLU A 43 7.71 10.67 13.21
CA GLU A 43 8.72 11.72 13.09
C GLU A 43 8.53 12.53 11.78
N ARG A 44 8.35 11.85 10.65
CA ARG A 44 8.24 12.51 9.33
C ARG A 44 6.92 13.25 9.15
N ALA A 45 5.84 12.79 9.77
CA ALA A 45 4.55 13.47 9.74
C ALA A 45 4.48 14.63 10.74
N GLY A 46 5.33 14.62 11.77
CA GLY A 46 5.21 15.53 12.91
C GLY A 46 3.95 15.28 13.72
N ILE A 47 3.44 14.04 13.69
CA ILE A 47 2.22 13.59 14.38
C ILE A 47 2.63 12.45 15.31
N ASP A 48 2.31 12.56 16.60
CA ASP A 48 2.55 11.49 17.56
C ASP A 48 1.61 10.32 17.28
N VAL A 49 2.18 9.20 16.80
CA VAL A 49 1.41 8.02 16.38
C VAL A 49 1.30 7.04 17.55
N VAL A 50 0.21 7.14 18.29
CA VAL A 50 -0.05 6.35 19.51
C VAL A 50 -1.21 5.36 19.34
N ASP A 51 -2.05 5.57 18.34
CA ASP A 51 -3.24 4.79 18.03
C ASP A 51 -3.48 4.73 16.52
N TYR A 52 -4.46 3.93 16.10
CA TYR A 52 -4.82 3.77 14.69
C TYR A 52 -5.28 5.09 14.05
N ALA A 53 -5.97 5.95 14.80
CA ALA A 53 -6.46 7.23 14.29
C ALA A 53 -5.30 8.19 13.94
N SER A 54 -4.35 8.36 14.85
CA SER A 54 -3.13 9.16 14.64
C SER A 54 -2.23 8.55 13.55
N TYR A 55 -2.19 7.22 13.42
CA TYR A 55 -1.53 6.53 12.32
C TYR A 55 -2.13 6.89 10.95
N ILE A 56 -3.46 6.85 10.81
CA ILE A 56 -4.16 7.25 9.58
C ILE A 56 -3.90 8.73 9.26
N ALA A 57 -3.99 9.61 10.26
CA ALA A 57 -3.69 11.03 10.08
C ALA A 57 -2.24 11.26 9.61
N ALA A 58 -1.29 10.46 10.10
CA ALA A 58 0.10 10.52 9.64
C ALA A 58 0.23 10.11 8.16
N LEU A 59 -0.45 9.06 7.72
CA LEU A 59 -0.46 8.66 6.31
C LEU A 59 -1.06 9.74 5.40
N GLU A 60 -2.19 10.32 5.78
CA GLU A 60 -2.84 11.41 5.04
C GLU A 60 -1.92 12.63 4.93
N ASN A 61 -1.26 13.00 6.03
CA ASN A 61 -0.24 14.06 6.05
C ASN A 61 0.88 13.78 5.05
N ARG A 62 1.42 12.54 5.04
CA ARG A 62 2.50 12.18 4.13
C ARG A 62 2.04 12.17 2.67
N ARG A 63 0.83 11.69 2.37
CA ARG A 63 0.25 11.77 1.01
C ARG A 63 0.14 13.22 0.53
N ALA A 64 -0.35 14.13 1.37
CA ALA A 64 -0.41 15.56 1.06
C ALA A 64 0.98 16.15 0.77
N PHE A 65 2.00 15.76 1.53
CA PHE A 65 3.38 16.18 1.27
C PHE A 65 3.89 15.67 -0.09
N PHE A 66 3.64 14.40 -0.44
CA PHE A 66 3.99 13.86 -1.76
C PHE A 66 3.30 14.63 -2.89
N LYS A 67 2.00 14.94 -2.73
CA LYS A 67 1.24 15.75 -3.69
C LYS A 67 1.80 17.17 -3.85
N SER A 68 2.26 17.80 -2.78
CA SER A 68 2.87 19.15 -2.86
C SER A 68 4.15 19.18 -3.73
N LEU A 69 4.79 18.01 -3.89
CA LEU A 69 5.94 17.79 -4.77
C LEU A 69 5.56 17.20 -6.13
N GLY A 70 4.27 17.12 -6.45
CA GLY A 70 3.75 16.74 -7.75
C GLY A 70 3.47 15.25 -7.93
N ALA A 71 3.42 14.46 -6.85
CA ALA A 71 2.96 13.07 -6.95
C ALA A 71 1.54 13.00 -7.53
N THR A 72 1.33 12.04 -8.41
CA THR A 72 0.03 11.76 -9.04
C THR A 72 -0.47 10.33 -8.79
N ALA A 73 0.34 9.50 -8.14
CA ALA A 73 0.02 8.10 -7.90
C ALA A 73 0.55 7.61 -6.55
N THR A 74 -0.05 6.52 -6.09
CA THR A 74 0.44 5.64 -5.04
C THR A 74 0.77 4.27 -5.62
N ASP A 75 1.57 3.51 -4.90
CA ASP A 75 1.95 2.14 -5.27
C ASP A 75 1.86 1.25 -4.03
N HIS A 76 1.22 0.10 -4.18
CA HIS A 76 0.97 -0.84 -3.10
C HIS A 76 1.37 -2.24 -3.56
N ALA A 77 2.27 -2.88 -2.82
CA ALA A 77 2.53 -4.30 -3.00
C ALA A 77 1.89 -5.13 -1.89
N ALA A 78 1.12 -6.14 -2.30
CA ALA A 78 0.53 -7.12 -1.42
C ALA A 78 0.72 -8.53 -2.00
N VAL A 79 0.82 -9.54 -1.13
CA VAL A 79 0.88 -10.93 -1.59
C VAL A 79 -0.45 -11.36 -2.24
N SER A 80 -1.57 -10.86 -1.70
CA SER A 80 -2.92 -11.13 -2.16
C SER A 80 -3.66 -9.83 -2.48
N ALA A 81 -4.63 -9.88 -3.40
CA ALA A 81 -5.53 -8.76 -3.70
C ALA A 81 -6.66 -8.62 -2.67
N TYR A 82 -6.63 -9.37 -1.56
CA TYR A 82 -7.69 -9.37 -0.55
C TYR A 82 -7.93 -7.97 -0.01
N THR A 83 -9.18 -7.52 -0.05
CA THR A 83 -9.65 -6.26 0.52
C THR A 83 -10.81 -6.53 1.47
N GLY A 84 -10.89 -5.76 2.54
CA GLY A 84 -11.97 -5.90 3.52
C GLY A 84 -11.87 -4.85 4.61
N ALA A 85 -12.96 -4.11 4.83
CA ALA A 85 -12.99 -3.10 5.87
C ALA A 85 -13.12 -3.74 7.25
N LEU A 86 -12.28 -3.30 8.18
CA LEU A 86 -12.39 -3.54 9.60
C LEU A 86 -13.19 -2.40 10.24
N THR A 87 -13.86 -2.70 11.34
CA THR A 87 -14.38 -1.64 12.20
C THR A 87 -13.22 -0.86 12.85
N PRO A 88 -13.42 0.40 13.27
CA PRO A 88 -12.38 1.17 13.95
C PRO A 88 -11.80 0.44 15.17
N THR A 89 -12.65 -0.25 15.95
CA THR A 89 -12.22 -1.04 17.12
C THR A 89 -11.35 -2.22 16.74
N GLU A 90 -11.67 -2.93 15.64
CA GLU A 90 -10.85 -4.06 15.17
C GLU A 90 -9.51 -3.58 14.61
N ALA A 91 -9.51 -2.51 13.82
CA ALA A 91 -8.30 -1.91 13.27
C ALA A 91 -7.36 -1.43 14.40
N GLU A 92 -7.91 -0.74 15.41
CA GLU A 92 -7.18 -0.34 16.62
C GLU A 92 -6.58 -1.55 17.34
N ALA A 93 -7.38 -2.59 17.56
CA ALA A 93 -6.92 -3.78 18.28
C ALA A 93 -5.76 -4.48 17.54
N ILE A 94 -5.83 -4.60 16.20
CA ILE A 94 -4.74 -5.16 15.40
C ILE A 94 -3.50 -4.24 15.43
N PHE A 95 -3.69 -2.93 15.22
CA PHE A 95 -2.61 -1.94 15.24
C PHE A 95 -1.82 -2.02 16.56
N GLN A 96 -2.52 -2.06 17.69
CA GLN A 96 -1.88 -2.15 19.01
C GLN A 96 -1.16 -3.50 19.23
N ARG A 97 -1.71 -4.61 18.71
CA ARG A 97 -0.98 -5.90 18.73
C ARG A 97 0.28 -5.83 17.89
N ALA A 98 0.21 -5.26 16.69
CA ALA A 98 1.36 -5.08 15.80
C ALA A 98 2.45 -4.23 16.45
N ARG A 99 2.07 -3.12 17.12
CA ARG A 99 3.01 -2.26 17.87
C ARG A 99 3.74 -3.00 19.00
N ARG A 100 3.12 -4.03 19.59
CA ARG A 100 3.73 -4.90 20.61
C ARG A 100 4.47 -6.12 20.04
N GLY A 101 4.52 -6.29 18.72
CA GLY A 101 5.08 -7.49 18.09
C GLY A 101 4.24 -8.76 18.34
N GLN A 102 2.95 -8.60 18.56
CA GLN A 102 1.99 -9.67 18.91
C GLN A 102 0.99 -9.98 17.79
N ALA A 103 1.11 -9.34 16.62
CA ALA A 103 0.24 -9.60 15.48
C ALA A 103 0.59 -10.93 14.81
N GLY A 104 -0.42 -11.72 14.47
CA GLY A 104 -0.28 -12.98 13.73
C GLY A 104 -0.52 -12.82 12.22
N ALA A 105 -0.45 -13.94 11.48
CA ALA A 105 -0.70 -13.94 10.04
C ALA A 105 -2.13 -13.50 9.66
N ASP A 106 -3.15 -13.86 10.46
CA ASP A 106 -4.53 -13.40 10.25
C ASP A 106 -4.65 -11.88 10.43
N ASP A 107 -4.01 -11.34 11.47
CA ASP A 107 -3.93 -9.89 11.69
C ASP A 107 -3.28 -9.20 10.49
N ALA A 108 -2.19 -9.76 9.95
CA ALA A 108 -1.48 -9.18 8.82
C ALA A 108 -2.32 -9.17 7.54
N ALA A 109 -2.98 -10.29 7.23
CA ALA A 109 -3.86 -10.38 6.06
C ALA A 109 -5.05 -9.41 6.17
N ARG A 110 -5.72 -9.39 7.33
CA ARG A 110 -6.90 -8.52 7.57
C ARG A 110 -6.53 -7.05 7.58
N PHE A 111 -5.43 -6.68 8.24
CA PHE A 111 -5.00 -5.29 8.31
C PHE A 111 -4.52 -4.78 6.95
N THR A 112 -3.76 -5.58 6.20
CA THR A 112 -3.36 -5.20 4.83
C THR A 112 -4.58 -4.98 3.93
N GLY A 113 -5.55 -5.91 3.96
CA GLY A 113 -6.79 -5.76 3.19
C GLY A 113 -7.63 -4.55 3.61
N HIS A 114 -7.61 -4.18 4.90
CA HIS A 114 -8.24 -2.97 5.41
C HIS A 114 -7.49 -1.70 4.99
N MET A 115 -6.17 -1.71 5.03
CA MET A 115 -5.36 -0.58 4.59
C MET A 115 -5.49 -0.33 3.09
N LEU A 116 -5.70 -1.36 2.26
CA LEU A 116 -6.07 -1.15 0.85
C LEU A 116 -7.42 -0.41 0.71
N MET A 117 -8.39 -0.66 1.59
CA MET A 117 -9.64 0.10 1.63
C MET A 117 -9.41 1.56 2.03
N GLU A 118 -8.56 1.82 3.02
CA GLU A 118 -8.19 3.18 3.44
C GLU A 118 -7.43 3.93 2.34
N MET A 119 -6.51 3.27 1.64
CA MET A 119 -5.77 3.87 0.53
C MET A 119 -6.70 4.23 -0.63
N ALA A 120 -7.71 3.40 -0.91
CA ALA A 120 -8.74 3.72 -1.88
C ALA A 120 -9.59 4.91 -1.43
N ARG A 121 -10.03 4.96 -0.16
CA ARG A 121 -10.74 6.11 0.42
C ARG A 121 -9.93 7.40 0.26
N MET A 122 -8.67 7.39 0.68
CA MET A 122 -7.79 8.56 0.56
C MET A 122 -7.59 8.97 -0.91
N SER A 123 -7.56 8.01 -1.84
CA SER A 123 -7.40 8.27 -3.27
C SER A 123 -8.66 8.88 -3.89
N VAL A 124 -9.85 8.51 -3.42
CA VAL A 124 -11.11 9.21 -3.77
C VAL A 124 -11.06 10.67 -3.31
N GLU A 125 -10.52 10.93 -2.11
CA GLU A 125 -10.47 12.26 -1.51
C GLU A 125 -9.38 13.15 -2.11
N ASP A 126 -8.21 12.58 -2.43
CA ASP A 126 -7.03 13.32 -2.87
C ASP A 126 -6.71 13.16 -4.36
N GLY A 127 -7.38 12.28 -5.08
CA GLY A 127 -7.23 12.07 -6.52
C GLY A 127 -5.90 11.44 -6.95
N LEU A 128 -5.13 10.84 -6.03
CA LEU A 128 -3.96 10.03 -6.43
C LEU A 128 -4.42 8.72 -7.07
N VAL A 129 -3.83 8.34 -8.20
CA VAL A 129 -4.05 7.04 -8.82
C VAL A 129 -3.51 5.93 -7.91
N MET A 130 -4.32 4.94 -7.58
CA MET A 130 -3.90 3.79 -6.78
C MET A 130 -3.37 2.69 -7.69
N GLN A 131 -2.09 2.35 -7.60
CA GLN A 131 -1.51 1.18 -8.28
C GLN A 131 -1.42 0.01 -7.29
N LEU A 132 -1.90 -1.17 -7.68
CA LEU A 132 -1.90 -2.36 -6.85
C LEU A 132 -1.14 -3.50 -7.55
N HIS A 133 0.02 -3.87 -7.00
CA HIS A 133 0.88 -4.96 -7.47
C HIS A 133 0.72 -6.20 -6.58
N VAL A 134 0.20 -7.28 -7.16
CA VAL A 134 -0.15 -8.51 -6.41
C VAL A 134 0.66 -9.72 -6.86
N GLY A 135 0.99 -10.59 -5.91
CA GLY A 135 1.36 -11.98 -6.21
C GLY A 135 2.85 -12.28 -6.18
N SER A 136 3.66 -11.49 -5.47
CA SER A 136 5.07 -11.84 -5.22
C SER A 136 5.24 -12.45 -3.83
N LEU A 137 5.69 -13.71 -3.75
CA LEU A 137 6.19 -14.32 -2.53
C LEU A 137 7.69 -14.02 -2.41
N ARG A 138 8.00 -13.07 -1.53
CA ARG A 138 9.33 -12.47 -1.43
C ARG A 138 10.30 -13.31 -0.61
N ASN A 139 11.59 -13.14 -0.88
CA ASN A 139 12.68 -13.72 -0.08
C ASN A 139 12.59 -15.25 0.03
N HIS A 140 12.18 -15.93 -1.03
CA HIS A 140 11.93 -17.38 -1.07
C HIS A 140 13.20 -18.23 -0.85
N ASN A 141 14.39 -17.66 -1.10
CA ASN A 141 15.66 -18.28 -0.76
C ASN A 141 16.18 -17.71 0.57
N GLU A 142 16.01 -18.47 1.65
CA GLU A 142 16.37 -18.06 3.00
C GLU A 142 17.88 -17.80 3.16
N ASP A 143 18.74 -18.65 2.58
CA ASP A 143 20.20 -18.48 2.65
C ASP A 143 20.66 -17.17 1.98
N VAL A 144 20.04 -16.80 0.86
CA VAL A 144 20.30 -15.53 0.18
C VAL A 144 19.81 -14.37 1.02
N PHE A 145 18.60 -14.46 1.57
CA PHE A 145 18.01 -13.41 2.38
C PHE A 145 18.81 -13.14 3.67
N VAL A 146 19.22 -14.19 4.38
CA VAL A 146 20.05 -14.07 5.60
C VAL A 146 21.38 -13.40 5.30
N ARG A 147 21.99 -13.69 4.14
CA ARG A 147 23.33 -13.17 3.79
C ARG A 147 23.31 -11.78 3.17
N PHE A 148 22.29 -11.47 2.37
CA PHE A 148 22.29 -10.30 1.48
C PHE A 148 21.08 -9.38 1.68
N GLY A 149 20.04 -9.82 2.39
CA GLY A 149 18.81 -9.07 2.58
C GLY A 149 17.82 -9.20 1.40
N PRO A 150 16.81 -8.31 1.33
CA PRO A 150 15.76 -8.37 0.32
C PRO A 150 16.24 -7.96 -1.08
N ASP A 151 15.38 -8.19 -2.08
CA ASP A 151 15.56 -7.74 -3.47
C ASP A 151 16.79 -8.33 -4.20
N MET A 152 17.17 -9.56 -3.84
CA MET A 152 18.32 -10.28 -4.42
C MET A 152 17.93 -11.33 -5.47
N GLY A 153 16.81 -11.12 -6.17
CA GLY A 153 16.32 -12.01 -7.23
C GLY A 153 15.68 -13.31 -6.73
N ALA A 154 15.28 -13.36 -5.46
CA ALA A 154 14.66 -14.53 -4.82
C ALA A 154 13.14 -14.33 -4.54
N ASP A 155 12.48 -13.54 -5.37
CA ASP A 155 11.04 -13.23 -5.25
C ASP A 155 10.28 -13.98 -6.33
N ILE A 156 9.37 -14.87 -5.93
CA ILE A 156 8.73 -15.83 -6.84
C ILE A 156 7.23 -15.51 -6.98
N PRO A 157 6.69 -15.45 -8.21
CA PRO A 157 5.25 -15.33 -8.44
C PRO A 157 4.43 -16.43 -7.74
N VAL A 158 3.27 -16.04 -7.19
CA VAL A 158 2.25 -16.96 -6.67
C VAL A 158 0.90 -16.71 -7.32
N THR A 159 0.02 -17.72 -7.28
CA THR A 159 -1.34 -17.62 -7.81
C THR A 159 -2.10 -16.47 -7.16
N ALA A 160 -2.79 -15.68 -7.97
CA ALA A 160 -3.58 -14.54 -7.54
C ALA A 160 -5.08 -14.76 -7.81
N GLU A 161 -5.92 -14.15 -6.97
CA GLU A 161 -7.37 -14.09 -7.15
C GLU A 161 -7.81 -12.65 -6.89
N PHE A 162 -8.52 -12.06 -7.85
CA PHE A 162 -8.98 -10.68 -7.86
C PHE A 162 -10.50 -10.60 -7.76
N THR A 163 -11.24 -11.51 -8.40
CA THR A 163 -12.71 -11.43 -8.52
C THR A 163 -13.42 -11.31 -7.18
N ARG A 164 -13.07 -12.17 -6.21
CA ARG A 164 -13.68 -12.17 -4.88
C ARG A 164 -12.95 -11.22 -3.95
N ASN A 165 -11.62 -11.20 -4.03
CA ASN A 165 -10.76 -10.44 -3.15
C ASN A 165 -10.90 -8.91 -3.30
N LEU A 166 -11.14 -8.39 -4.51
CA LEU A 166 -11.38 -6.96 -4.74
C LEU A 166 -12.84 -6.55 -4.56
N ARG A 167 -13.78 -7.51 -4.43
CA ARG A 167 -15.21 -7.23 -4.39
C ARG A 167 -15.59 -6.21 -3.30
N PRO A 168 -15.06 -6.24 -2.07
CA PRO A 168 -15.38 -5.23 -1.06
C PRO A 168 -14.95 -3.82 -1.47
N LEU A 169 -13.72 -3.66 -1.99
CA LEU A 169 -13.19 -2.37 -2.48
C LEU A 169 -14.01 -1.85 -3.66
N LEU A 170 -14.23 -2.69 -4.68
CA LEU A 170 -14.96 -2.29 -5.89
C LEU A 170 -16.45 -2.01 -5.61
N ASN A 171 -17.08 -2.72 -4.67
CA ASN A 171 -18.45 -2.38 -4.25
C ASN A 171 -18.51 -1.03 -3.53
N ARG A 172 -17.44 -0.63 -2.83
CA ARG A 172 -17.41 0.61 -2.07
C ARG A 172 -17.02 1.82 -2.91
N PHE A 173 -16.02 1.68 -3.78
CA PHE A 173 -15.39 2.78 -4.52
C PHE A 173 -15.37 2.59 -6.03
N GLY A 174 -15.67 1.40 -6.54
CA GLY A 174 -15.48 1.07 -7.96
C GLY A 174 -16.39 1.83 -8.94
N ALA A 175 -17.41 2.54 -8.45
CA ALA A 175 -18.27 3.43 -9.24
C ALA A 175 -18.05 4.92 -8.93
N ASP A 176 -17.11 5.25 -8.04
CA ASP A 176 -16.79 6.64 -7.71
C ASP A 176 -15.94 7.27 -8.82
N PRO A 177 -16.36 8.38 -9.44
CA PRO A 177 -15.63 9.00 -10.55
C PRO A 177 -14.28 9.59 -10.16
N ASN A 178 -13.99 9.75 -8.86
CA ASN A 178 -12.71 10.25 -8.37
C ASN A 178 -11.73 9.12 -8.03
N PHE A 179 -12.15 7.86 -8.10
CA PHE A 179 -11.27 6.73 -7.88
C PHE A 179 -10.64 6.28 -9.20
N THR A 180 -9.33 6.04 -9.19
CA THR A 180 -8.62 5.41 -10.31
C THR A 180 -7.71 4.31 -9.79
N LEU A 181 -7.93 3.08 -10.22
CA LEU A 181 -7.21 1.88 -9.81
C LEU A 181 -6.51 1.22 -11.00
N VAL A 182 -5.20 1.01 -10.88
CA VAL A 182 -4.41 0.25 -11.86
C VAL A 182 -3.96 -1.06 -11.24
N LEU A 183 -4.41 -2.18 -11.81
CA LEU A 183 -4.12 -3.52 -11.33
C LEU A 183 -2.94 -4.15 -12.08
N PHE A 184 -2.00 -4.70 -11.31
CA PHE A 184 -0.89 -5.51 -11.80
C PHE A 184 -0.85 -6.86 -11.09
N ASN A 185 -0.41 -7.89 -11.81
CA ASN A 185 -0.25 -9.25 -11.28
C ASN A 185 1.08 -9.87 -11.72
N LEU A 186 1.39 -11.03 -11.15
CA LEU A 186 2.42 -11.95 -11.64
C LEU A 186 1.83 -13.32 -12.06
N ASP A 187 0.51 -13.41 -12.20
CA ASP A 187 -0.24 -14.61 -12.58
C ASP A 187 -1.05 -14.37 -13.86
N GLU A 188 -0.45 -14.75 -14.99
CA GLU A 188 -0.99 -14.56 -16.34
C GLU A 188 -2.37 -15.22 -16.53
N THR A 189 -2.69 -16.26 -15.76
CA THR A 189 -3.98 -16.96 -15.87
C THR A 189 -5.18 -16.08 -15.51
N THR A 190 -4.93 -14.98 -14.78
CA THR A 190 -5.97 -14.04 -14.37
C THR A 190 -6.29 -12.99 -15.42
N TYR A 191 -5.48 -12.83 -16.48
CA TYR A 191 -5.68 -11.79 -17.50
C TYR A 191 -7.07 -11.85 -18.16
N ALA A 192 -7.37 -12.95 -18.85
CA ALA A 192 -8.65 -13.11 -19.54
C ALA A 192 -9.79 -13.54 -18.59
N ARG A 193 -9.43 -14.19 -17.48
CA ARG A 193 -10.40 -14.78 -16.54
C ARG A 193 -10.97 -13.77 -15.56
N GLU A 194 -10.18 -12.80 -15.11
CA GLU A 194 -10.54 -11.90 -14.01
C GLU A 194 -10.24 -10.43 -14.32
N LEU A 195 -8.99 -10.07 -14.63
CA LEU A 195 -8.58 -8.67 -14.75
C LEU A 195 -9.28 -7.94 -15.88
N ALA A 196 -9.30 -8.50 -17.10
CA ALA A 196 -9.97 -7.88 -18.24
C ALA A 196 -11.50 -7.75 -18.04
N PRO A 197 -12.23 -8.78 -17.55
CA PRO A 197 -13.64 -8.62 -17.20
C PRO A 197 -13.92 -7.57 -16.12
N LEU A 198 -13.09 -7.48 -15.07
CA LEU A 198 -13.25 -6.48 -14.00
C LEU A 198 -13.00 -5.07 -14.54
N ALA A 199 -11.88 -4.84 -15.22
CA ALA A 199 -11.51 -3.55 -15.79
C ALA A 199 -12.44 -3.12 -16.94
N GLY A 200 -13.06 -4.06 -17.65
CA GLY A 200 -14.08 -3.78 -18.66
C GLY A 200 -15.45 -3.42 -18.10
N HIS A 201 -15.66 -3.54 -16.79
CA HIS A 201 -16.95 -3.30 -16.13
C HIS A 201 -16.93 -2.10 -15.17
N TYR A 202 -15.96 -2.04 -14.26
CA TYR A 202 -15.90 -0.97 -13.25
C TYR A 202 -15.33 0.32 -13.87
N PRO A 203 -15.96 1.49 -13.61
CA PRO A 203 -15.43 2.79 -14.07
C PRO A 203 -14.09 3.23 -13.46
N ALA A 204 -13.79 2.73 -12.25
CA ALA A 204 -12.57 3.06 -11.50
C ALA A 204 -11.29 2.49 -12.12
#